data_AF-A0A7T8GWG2-F1
#
_entry.id   AF-A0A7T8GWG2-F1
#
_cell.length_a   1.000
_cell.length_b   1.000
_cell.length_c   1.000
_cell.angle_alpha   90.00
_cell.angle_beta   90.00
_cell.angle_gamma   90.00
#
_symmetry.space_group_name_H-M   'P 1'
#
loop_
_entity.id
_entity.type
_entity.pdbx_description
1 polymer ?
#
loop_
_entity_poly.entity_id
_entity_poly.type
_entity_poly.pdbx_seq_one_letter_code
_entity_poly.pdbx_strand_id
1 'polypeptide(L)'
;FHWRSTSERERSSSWTEPSMRDPSLYFLLLLSLHLSTQVAISNESEKKESHGDCPHRCECKWRDGKQTVDCFNASLSGVPAMNTETQVLLLNHNYLPILRAETFRNLKLVHLQKIYLSNCFIREIQDHCF
;
A
#
# COMPACT_ATOMS: atom_id res chain seq x y z
N PHE A 1 4.33 -8.34 67.96
CA PHE A 1 5.48 -9.27 67.94
C PHE A 1 6.67 -8.53 67.34
N HIS A 2 7.63 -8.19 68.20
CA HIS A 2 8.86 -7.48 67.86
C HIS A 2 9.99 -8.39 68.34
N TRP A 3 10.95 -8.71 67.47
CA TRP A 3 12.21 -9.32 67.87
C TRP A 3 13.32 -8.84 66.95
N ARG A 4 14.43 -8.42 67.57
CA ARG A 4 15.65 -7.86 66.99
C ARG A 4 16.71 -8.95 66.76
N SER A 5 17.49 -8.73 65.70
CA SER A 5 18.91 -9.06 65.45
C SER A 5 19.58 -10.29 66.08
N THR A 6 20.24 -11.08 65.22
CA THR A 6 21.56 -11.67 65.50
C THR A 6 22.46 -11.52 64.27
N SER A 7 23.69 -11.09 64.53
CA SER A 7 24.82 -10.94 63.62
C SER A 7 25.53 -12.29 63.33
N GLU A 8 26.44 -12.23 62.36
CA GLU A 8 27.55 -13.18 62.09
C GLU A 8 27.21 -14.50 61.41
N ARG A 9 27.71 -14.72 60.18
CA ARG A 9 29.11 -15.13 59.96
C ARG A 9 29.27 -15.59 58.51
N GLU A 10 30.26 -15.02 57.86
CA GLU A 10 30.71 -15.32 56.50
C GLU A 10 30.97 -16.82 56.29
N ARG A 11 30.53 -17.35 55.15
CA ARG A 11 31.18 -18.48 54.50
C ARG A 11 31.37 -18.15 53.03
N SER A 12 32.61 -17.78 52.73
CA SER A 12 33.15 -17.52 51.42
C SER A 12 32.90 -18.69 50.47
N SER A 13 32.16 -18.45 49.38
CA SER A 13 32.29 -19.21 48.15
C SER A 13 32.67 -18.22 47.06
N SER A 14 33.93 -18.31 46.64
CA SER A 14 34.50 -17.61 45.50
C SER A 14 33.66 -17.87 44.24
N TRP A 15 32.88 -16.87 43.84
CA TRP A 15 32.40 -16.73 42.47
C TRP A 15 33.06 -15.49 41.90
N THR A 16 34.18 -15.68 41.21
CA THR A 16 34.71 -14.65 40.33
C THR A 16 33.69 -14.43 39.22
N GLU A 17 33.04 -13.27 39.23
CA GLU A 17 32.25 -12.80 38.08
C GLU A 17 33.16 -12.73 36.84
N PRO A 18 32.72 -13.21 35.67
CA PRO A 18 33.45 -12.96 34.44
C PRO A 18 33.41 -11.46 34.16
N SER A 19 34.58 -10.88 33.92
CA SER A 19 34.75 -9.51 33.48
C SER A 19 33.82 -9.20 32.30
N MET A 20 33.07 -8.11 32.47
CA MET A 20 32.22 -7.46 31.48
C MET A 20 33.06 -7.23 30.21
N ARG A 21 32.75 -7.98 29.14
CA ARG A 21 33.43 -7.88 27.85
C ARG A 21 33.18 -6.49 27.27
N ASP A 22 34.26 -5.85 26.78
CA ASP A 22 34.25 -4.51 26.19
C ASP A 22 33.03 -4.26 25.29
N PRO A 23 32.14 -3.30 25.66
CA PRO A 23 30.94 -2.97 24.88
C PRO A 23 31.25 -2.50 23.46
N SER A 24 32.46 -1.96 23.25
CA SER A 24 32.94 -1.47 21.95
C SER A 24 33.12 -2.61 20.94
N LEU A 25 33.66 -3.76 21.36
CA LEU A 25 33.86 -4.91 20.49
C LEU A 25 32.53 -5.60 20.18
N TYR A 26 31.60 -5.64 21.14
CA TYR A 26 30.25 -6.13 20.91
C TYR A 26 29.51 -5.28 19.88
N PHE A 27 29.65 -3.96 19.96
CA PHE A 27 29.03 -3.03 19.00
C PHE A 27 29.60 -3.20 17.59
N LEU A 28 30.92 -3.38 17.47
CA LEU A 28 31.60 -3.61 16.19
C LEU A 28 31.27 -4.99 15.58
N LEU A 29 31.12 -6.02 16.41
CA LEU A 29 30.66 -7.35 15.99
C LEU A 29 29.19 -7.35 15.55
N LEU A 30 28.34 -6.58 16.22
CA LEU A 30 26.94 -6.40 15.81
C LEU A 30 26.84 -5.60 14.50
N LEU A 31 27.62 -4.53 14.33
CA LEU A 31 27.67 -3.75 13.08
C LEU A 31 28.14 -4.58 11.88
N SER A 32 29.11 -5.48 12.04
CA SER A 32 29.58 -6.35 10.96
C SER A 32 28.58 -7.44 10.58
N LEU A 33 27.84 -7.99 11.55
CA LEU A 33 26.69 -8.87 11.28
C LEU A 33 25.50 -8.14 10.63
N HIS A 34 25.26 -6.88 10.97
CA HIS A 34 24.21 -6.06 10.35
C HIS A 34 24.55 -5.63 8.92
N LEU A 35 25.83 -5.35 8.62
CA LEU A 35 26.24 -4.94 7.27
C LEU A 35 26.22 -6.12 6.28
N SER A 36 26.49 -7.34 6.76
CA SER A 36 26.42 -8.56 5.96
C SER A 36 25.00 -9.05 5.68
N THR A 37 24.00 -8.60 6.44
CA THR A 37 22.58 -8.96 6.24
C THR A 37 21.83 -8.03 5.28
N GLN A 38 22.43 -6.95 4.78
CA GLN A 38 21.79 -6.05 3.81
C GLN A 38 22.05 -6.37 2.33
N VAL A 39 22.61 -7.53 2.00
CA VAL A 39 22.78 -7.94 0.60
C VAL A 39 22.01 -9.22 0.33
N ALA A 40 20.69 -9.09 0.26
CA ALA A 40 19.79 -10.03 -0.41
C ALA A 40 18.43 -9.36 -0.69
N ILE A 41 18.43 -8.25 -1.43
CA ILE A 41 17.24 -7.86 -2.21
C ILE A 41 17.56 -8.27 -3.64
N SER A 42 17.42 -9.56 -3.91
CA SER A 42 17.26 -10.09 -5.26
C SER A 42 15.99 -9.48 -5.84
N ASN A 43 16.11 -8.81 -6.99
CA ASN A 43 15.04 -8.30 -7.86
C ASN A 43 13.64 -8.80 -7.47
N GLU A 44 12.99 -8.12 -6.54
CA GLU A 44 11.55 -8.07 -6.56
C GLU A 44 11.26 -7.34 -7.87
N SER A 45 10.55 -8.00 -8.79
CA SER A 45 9.81 -7.22 -9.76
C SER A 45 8.84 -6.44 -8.89
N GLU A 46 9.24 -5.24 -8.44
CA GLU A 46 8.33 -4.30 -7.84
C GLU A 46 7.23 -4.19 -8.87
N LYS A 47 6.15 -4.91 -8.61
CA LYS A 47 4.89 -4.69 -9.27
C LYS A 47 4.52 -3.34 -8.70
N LYS A 48 5.10 -2.29 -9.29
CA LYS A 48 4.85 -0.89 -9.00
C LYS A 48 3.34 -0.85 -8.97
N GLU A 49 2.78 -0.79 -7.76
CA GLU A 49 1.34 -0.75 -7.63
C GLU A 49 1.00 0.55 -8.32
N SER A 50 0.49 0.42 -9.55
CA SER A 50 0.27 1.55 -10.42
C SER A 50 -0.85 2.30 -9.74
N HIS A 51 -0.48 3.25 -8.90
CA HIS A 51 -1.27 4.44 -8.68
C HIS A 51 -1.53 4.95 -10.10
N GLY A 52 -2.64 4.51 -10.69
CA GLY A 52 -2.79 4.50 -12.13
C GLY A 52 -2.61 5.92 -12.62
N ASP A 53 -1.63 6.12 -13.49
CA ASP A 53 -1.40 7.43 -14.09
C ASP A 53 -2.69 7.93 -14.74
N CYS A 54 -2.82 9.24 -14.87
CA CYS A 54 -4.01 9.79 -15.49
C CYS A 54 -4.16 9.23 -16.92
N PRO A 55 -5.31 8.64 -17.29
CA PRO A 55 -5.45 8.03 -18.61
C PRO A 55 -5.18 9.03 -19.73
N HIS A 56 -4.58 8.55 -20.82
CA HIS A 56 -4.33 9.38 -21.98
C HIS A 56 -5.64 9.95 -22.56
N ARG A 57 -5.66 11.25 -22.87
CA ARG A 57 -6.85 12.04 -23.26
C ARG A 57 -7.89 12.27 -22.16
N CYS A 58 -7.56 11.97 -20.90
CA CYS A 58 -8.38 12.35 -19.74
C CYS A 58 -7.66 13.40 -18.88
N GLU A 59 -8.43 14.08 -18.04
CA GLU A 59 -7.95 15.03 -17.04
C GLU A 59 -8.29 14.53 -15.63
N CYS A 60 -7.28 14.42 -14.76
CA CYS A 60 -7.45 13.98 -13.38
C CYS A 60 -7.34 15.20 -12.48
N LYS A 61 -8.41 15.52 -11.76
CA LYS A 61 -8.54 16.76 -10.98
C LYS A 61 -9.34 16.54 -9.70
N TRP A 62 -9.04 17.36 -8.70
CA TRP A 62 -9.90 17.46 -7.52
C TRP A 62 -11.05 18.42 -7.83
N ARG A 63 -12.29 17.95 -7.74
CA ARG A 63 -13.51 18.75 -7.99
C ARG A 63 -14.53 18.46 -6.90
N ASP A 64 -15.08 19.51 -6.30
CA ASP A 64 -16.14 19.42 -5.28
C ASP A 64 -15.80 18.45 -4.13
N GLY A 65 -14.53 18.44 -3.68
CA GLY A 65 -14.08 17.57 -2.60
C GLY A 65 -13.80 16.12 -3.02
N LYS A 66 -13.74 15.81 -4.33
CA LYS A 66 -13.57 14.44 -4.83
C LYS A 66 -12.49 14.31 -5.88
N GLN A 67 -11.79 13.18 -5.85
CA GLN A 67 -10.87 12.78 -6.91
C GLN A 67 -11.67 12.39 -8.16
N THR A 68 -11.55 13.21 -9.21
CA THR A 68 -12.35 13.11 -10.43
C THR A 68 -11.46 12.83 -11.64
N VAL A 69 -11.85 11.84 -12.44
CA VAL A 69 -11.24 11.56 -13.76
C VAL A 69 -12.24 11.96 -14.84
N ASP A 70 -11.88 12.96 -15.62
CA ASP A 70 -12.68 13.54 -16.69
C ASP A 70 -12.20 13.05 -18.06
N CYS A 71 -12.96 12.13 -18.65
CA CYS A 71 -12.71 11.52 -19.95
C CYS A 71 -13.80 11.89 -20.97
N PHE A 72 -14.41 13.08 -20.82
CA PHE A 72 -15.44 13.55 -21.75
C PHE A 72 -14.94 13.53 -23.20
N ASN A 73 -15.66 12.84 -24.10
CA ASN A 73 -15.34 12.74 -25.53
C ASN A 73 -13.88 12.30 -25.82
N ALA A 74 -13.32 11.44 -24.98
CA ALA A 74 -11.94 10.98 -25.09
C ALA A 74 -11.72 9.86 -26.14
N SER A 75 -12.74 9.54 -26.94
CA SER A 75 -12.75 8.46 -27.95
C SER A 75 -12.37 7.09 -27.35
N LEU A 76 -12.90 6.80 -26.16
CA LEU A 76 -12.68 5.55 -25.45
C LEU A 76 -13.66 4.46 -25.91
N SER A 77 -13.16 3.23 -25.98
CA SER A 77 -13.94 2.01 -26.26
C SER A 77 -14.08 1.08 -25.05
N GLY A 78 -13.54 1.49 -23.90
CA GLY A 78 -13.59 0.79 -22.62
C GLY A 78 -13.27 1.72 -21.45
N VAL A 79 -13.48 1.24 -20.23
CA VAL A 79 -13.04 1.93 -19.01
C VAL A 79 -11.51 1.81 -18.91
N PRO A 80 -10.75 2.93 -18.85
CA PRO A 80 -9.29 2.88 -18.77
C PRO A 80 -8.82 2.49 -17.37
N ALA A 81 -7.58 2.00 -17.26
CA ALA A 81 -6.91 1.93 -15.96
C ALA A 81 -6.59 3.35 -15.47
N MET A 82 -6.80 3.61 -14.19
CA MET A 82 -6.62 4.93 -13.55
C MET A 82 -6.33 4.74 -12.06
N ASN A 83 -6.12 5.84 -11.34
CA ASN A 83 -5.92 5.82 -9.90
C ASN A 83 -7.10 5.13 -9.16
N THR A 84 -6.80 4.20 -8.27
CA THR A 84 -7.79 3.46 -7.45
C THR A 84 -8.57 4.36 -6.48
N GLU A 85 -8.01 5.50 -6.12
CA GLU A 85 -8.64 6.54 -5.31
C GLU A 85 -9.67 7.38 -6.10
N THR A 86 -9.89 7.08 -7.38
CA THR A 86 -10.89 7.79 -8.20
C THR A 86 -12.28 7.59 -7.61
N GLN A 87 -12.94 8.70 -7.30
CA GLN A 87 -14.28 8.71 -6.70
C GLN A 87 -15.35 9.08 -7.72
N VAL A 88 -15.00 9.84 -8.75
CA VAL A 88 -15.92 10.28 -9.79
C VAL A 88 -15.30 10.08 -11.17
N LEU A 89 -16.00 9.41 -12.07
CA LEU A 89 -15.54 9.13 -13.43
C LEU A 89 -16.53 9.68 -14.47
N LEU A 90 -16.06 10.55 -15.37
CA LEU A 90 -16.87 11.12 -16.44
C LEU A 90 -16.47 10.47 -17.76
N LEU A 91 -17.34 9.62 -18.32
CA LEU A 91 -17.12 8.92 -19.58
C LEU A 91 -18.09 9.38 -20.68
N ASN A 92 -18.77 10.51 -20.49
CA ASN A 92 -19.77 10.99 -21.43
C ASN A 92 -19.21 11.12 -22.86
N HIS A 93 -20.03 10.81 -23.87
CA HIS A 93 -19.65 10.90 -25.29
C HIS A 93 -18.48 9.98 -25.71
N ASN A 94 -18.40 8.78 -25.12
CA ASN A 94 -17.49 7.73 -25.60
C ASN A 94 -18.28 6.59 -26.27
N TYR A 95 -17.60 5.55 -26.79
CA TYR A 95 -18.27 4.40 -27.41
C TYR A 95 -18.09 3.16 -26.54
N LEU A 96 -18.98 2.95 -25.58
CA LEU A 96 -18.95 1.85 -24.61
C LEU A 96 -20.16 0.92 -24.80
N PRO A 97 -20.27 0.19 -25.92
CA PRO A 97 -21.47 -0.56 -26.26
C PRO A 97 -21.81 -1.70 -25.28
N ILE A 98 -20.80 -2.23 -24.59
CA ILE A 98 -20.95 -3.32 -23.62
C ILE A 98 -20.13 -2.95 -22.38
N LEU A 99 -20.78 -2.88 -21.22
CA LEU A 99 -20.12 -2.83 -19.93
C LEU A 99 -20.02 -4.24 -19.37
N ARG A 100 -18.80 -4.80 -19.38
CA ARG A 100 -18.57 -6.21 -19.02
C ARG A 100 -18.66 -6.43 -17.52
N ALA A 101 -18.97 -7.66 -17.14
CA ALA A 101 -18.91 -8.11 -15.74
C ALA A 101 -17.53 -7.81 -15.15
N GLU A 102 -17.50 -7.41 -13.88
CA GLU A 102 -16.27 -7.18 -13.12
C GLU A 102 -15.35 -6.07 -13.64
N THR A 103 -15.80 -5.23 -14.57
CA THR A 103 -14.97 -4.17 -15.16
C THR A 103 -14.37 -3.26 -14.08
N PHE A 104 -15.17 -2.76 -13.14
CA PHE A 104 -14.69 -1.85 -12.10
C PHE A 104 -13.92 -2.59 -10.98
N ARG A 105 -14.31 -3.83 -10.66
CA ARG A 105 -13.61 -4.67 -9.68
C ARG A 105 -12.20 -5.02 -10.14
N ASN A 106 -12.03 -5.42 -11.39
CA ASN A 106 -10.73 -5.78 -11.97
C ASN A 106 -9.77 -4.58 -12.02
N LEU A 107 -10.31 -3.37 -12.17
CA LEU A 107 -9.55 -2.12 -12.10
C LEU A 107 -9.32 -1.61 -10.68
N LYS A 108 -9.77 -2.35 -9.64
CA LYS A 108 -9.67 -1.98 -8.22
C LYS A 108 -10.24 -0.59 -7.91
N LEU A 109 -11.29 -0.17 -8.61
CA LEU A 109 -11.91 1.15 -8.43
C LEU A 109 -12.91 1.13 -7.26
N VAL A 110 -12.45 0.67 -6.10
CA VAL A 110 -13.26 0.43 -4.89
C VAL A 110 -13.80 1.71 -4.25
N HIS A 111 -13.18 2.86 -4.56
CA HIS A 111 -13.60 4.16 -4.07
C HIS A 111 -14.55 4.90 -5.03
N LEU A 112 -14.89 4.31 -6.19
CA LEU A 112 -15.84 4.92 -7.13
C LEU A 112 -17.20 5.12 -6.47
N GLN A 113 -17.64 6.37 -6.44
CA GLN A 113 -18.94 6.77 -5.91
C GLN A 113 -19.90 7.17 -7.03
N LYS A 114 -19.38 7.61 -8.17
CA LYS A 114 -20.21 8.09 -9.29
C LYS A 114 -19.54 7.89 -10.64
N ILE A 115 -20.33 7.46 -11.62
CA ILE A 115 -19.90 7.30 -13.01
C ILE A 115 -20.93 7.97 -13.92
N TYR A 116 -20.47 8.79 -14.86
CA TYR A 116 -21.31 9.42 -15.86
C TYR A 116 -21.12 8.76 -17.23
N LEU A 117 -22.17 8.12 -17.73
CA LEU A 117 -22.16 7.31 -18.95
C LEU A 117 -23.14 7.83 -20.01
N SER A 118 -23.49 9.12 -19.98
CA SER A 118 -24.41 9.68 -20.96
C SER A 118 -23.80 9.65 -22.37
N ASN A 119 -24.63 9.42 -23.38
CA ASN A 119 -24.21 9.35 -24.80
C ASN A 119 -23.07 8.35 -25.05
N CYS A 120 -23.06 7.21 -24.35
CA CYS A 120 -22.04 6.17 -24.47
C CYS A 120 -22.38 5.02 -25.44
N PHE A 121 -23.54 5.06 -26.09
CA PHE A 121 -24.04 3.99 -26.97
C PHE A 121 -24.13 2.60 -26.31
N ILE A 122 -24.34 2.55 -25.00
CA ILE A 122 -24.47 1.30 -24.23
C ILE A 122 -25.69 0.53 -24.75
N ARG A 123 -25.46 -0.72 -25.13
CA ARG A 123 -26.51 -1.68 -25.54
C ARG A 123 -26.66 -2.83 -24.55
N GLU A 124 -25.61 -3.11 -23.78
CA GLU A 124 -25.57 -4.21 -22.81
C GLU A 124 -24.78 -3.79 -21.56
N ILE A 125 -25.32 -4.12 -20.39
CA ILE A 125 -24.62 -4.07 -19.12
C ILE A 125 -24.74 -5.49 -18.55
N GLN A 126 -23.61 -6.15 -18.36
CA GLN A 126 -23.59 -7.52 -17.85
C GLN A 126 -23.82 -7.56 -16.34
N ASP A 127 -24.31 -8.70 -15.85
CA ASP A 127 -24.45 -8.96 -14.42
C ASP A 127 -23.10 -8.78 -13.71
N HIS A 128 -23.13 -8.27 -12.49
CA HIS A 128 -21.93 -7.98 -11.68
C HIS A 128 -20.94 -6.99 -12.34
N CYS A 129 -21.44 -6.08 -13.19
CA CYS A 129 -20.59 -5.01 -13.73
C CYS A 129 -20.13 -4.02 -12.65
N PHE A 130 -21.06 -3.57 -11.79
CA PHE A 130 -20.87 -2.55 -10.75
C PHE A 130 -20.65 -3.15 -9.36
#